data_AF-A0A7K5XGS7-F1
#
_entry.id   AF-A0A7K5XGS7-F1
#
_cell.length_a   1.000
_cell.length_b   1.000
_cell.length_c   1.000
_cell.angle_alpha   90.00
_cell.angle_beta   90.00
_cell.angle_gamma   90.00
#
_symmetry.space_group_name_H-M   'P 1'
#
loop_
_entity.id
_entity.type
_entity.pdbx_description
1 polymer ?
#
loop_
_entity_poly.entity_id
_entity_poly.type
_entity_poly.pdbx_seq_one_letter_code
_entity_poly.pdbx_strand_id
1 'polypeptide(L)'
;MELLLGVLLGLILAVASSAQNNCTCATNKWTVCAQDGSGNCTCTLVGSNHRVDCSTLTSKCLLMKAEMTPLKEKRLWGQPRVLLDIDGIYNPDCEDSGVFKARQCNQTDTCWCVNTAGVRRTEKGDKSLNCSELVRTSWIYVEMKHKKRSRAFNVTNIENALRHLFKRRYKLHPKFITAVKYNCPLIRIHLNQQGSEKSRCDVDIADVAYYFEKDIKDDSVFHSNRTLAVSVDGDALDIEKIRIYYVDEKPPEFCMKQLAAGVSAVVTVVTMTAGFGIAVLVILRWLRTRKYKKIEMKEMGEIRAPSLR
;
A
#
# COMPACT_ATOMS: atom_id res chain seq x y z
N MET A 1 35.64 26.52 63.95
CA MET A 1 36.95 27.20 63.95
C MET A 1 37.54 27.16 62.54
N GLU A 2 37.38 28.14 61.64
CA GLU A 2 36.62 29.41 61.58
C GLU A 2 36.58 29.90 60.10
N LEU A 3 35.70 30.79 59.60
CA LEU A 3 34.36 31.25 60.01
C LEU A 3 33.76 32.18 58.90
N LEU A 4 32.48 31.98 58.54
CA LEU A 4 31.56 32.97 57.89
C LEU A 4 31.81 33.51 56.45
N LEU A 5 30.72 34.12 55.94
CA LEU A 5 30.48 34.79 54.64
C LEU A 5 30.58 33.90 53.38
N GLY A 6 29.60 33.82 52.47
CA GLY A 6 28.29 34.48 52.41
C GLY A 6 28.07 35.22 51.09
N VAL A 7 27.11 34.76 50.29
CA VAL A 7 26.17 35.55 49.46
C VAL A 7 25.23 34.54 48.79
N LEU A 8 23.93 34.68 49.09
CA LEU A 8 22.86 33.94 48.45
C LEU A 8 22.49 34.66 47.15
N LEU A 9 22.73 34.05 45.99
CA LEU A 9 22.28 34.60 44.70
C LEU A 9 21.58 33.50 43.88
N GLY A 10 20.39 33.13 44.38
CA GLY A 10 19.46 32.30 43.64
C GLY A 10 18.94 33.06 42.42
N LEU A 11 19.54 32.78 41.25
CA LEU A 11 18.97 33.13 39.96
C LEU A 11 17.65 32.38 39.79
N ILE A 12 16.56 32.99 40.26
CA ILE A 12 15.22 32.62 39.83
C ILE A 12 15.12 33.02 38.36
N LEU A 13 15.50 32.10 37.48
CA LEU A 13 15.04 32.10 36.11
C LEU A 13 13.52 32.06 36.19
N ALA A 14 12.90 33.23 36.00
CA ALA A 14 11.50 33.32 35.68
C ALA A 14 11.30 32.60 34.34
N VAL A 15 11.06 31.29 34.41
CA VAL A 15 10.51 30.54 33.30
C VAL A 15 9.20 31.23 32.97
N ALA A 16 9.20 32.02 31.91
CA ALA A 16 8.00 32.63 31.38
C ALA A 16 7.08 31.48 31.00
N SER A 17 6.15 31.16 31.89
CA SER A 17 5.11 30.16 31.69
C SER A 17 4.23 30.65 30.55
N SER A 18 4.61 30.30 29.32
CA SER A 18 3.81 30.58 28.14
C SER A 18 2.44 29.95 28.37
N ALA A 19 1.41 30.79 28.37
CA ALA A 19 0.06 30.38 28.70
C ALA A 19 -0.37 29.26 27.75
N GLN A 20 -0.57 28.05 28.28
CA GLN A 20 -0.97 26.87 27.50
C GLN A 20 -2.46 26.95 27.13
N ASN A 21 -2.82 27.89 26.26
CA ASN A 21 -4.08 27.86 25.55
C ASN A 21 -3.96 26.83 24.42
N ASN A 22 -4.38 25.61 24.73
CA ASN A 22 -3.95 24.40 24.04
C ASN A 22 -4.72 24.15 22.73
N CYS A 23 -4.45 24.96 21.70
CA CYS A 23 -5.12 24.86 20.41
C CYS A 23 -4.60 23.63 19.62
N THR A 24 -5.51 22.83 19.03
CA THR A 24 -5.16 21.53 18.41
C THR A 24 -5.91 21.30 17.09
N CYS A 25 -5.32 20.51 16.19
CA CYS A 25 -5.91 20.15 14.91
C CYS A 25 -6.74 18.86 15.03
N ALA A 26 -8.05 18.97 15.21
CA ALA A 26 -8.93 17.80 15.39
C ALA A 26 -8.77 16.73 14.29
N THR A 27 -8.54 17.14 13.04
CA THR A 27 -8.41 16.27 11.87
C THR A 27 -7.01 15.67 11.65
N ASN A 28 -6.00 16.07 12.41
CA ASN A 28 -4.63 15.60 12.17
C ASN A 28 -3.75 15.61 13.45
N LYS A 29 -3.31 14.43 13.89
CA LYS A 29 -2.41 14.25 15.04
C LYS A 29 -0.96 14.64 14.76
N TRP A 30 -0.56 14.77 13.50
CA TRP A 30 0.80 15.07 13.06
C TRP A 30 1.07 16.59 12.90
N THR A 31 0.31 17.42 13.62
CA THR A 31 0.48 18.88 13.60
C THR A 31 1.05 19.41 14.91
N VAL A 32 1.96 20.37 14.81
CA VAL A 32 2.29 21.30 15.90
C VAL A 32 1.44 22.55 15.71
N CYS A 33 0.73 22.96 16.75
CA CYS A 33 -0.17 24.11 16.69
C CYS A 33 0.27 25.17 17.69
N ALA A 34 0.23 26.43 17.28
CA ALA A 34 0.50 27.60 18.11
C ALA A 34 -0.65 28.60 17.96
N GLN A 35 -1.09 29.18 19.08
CA GLN A 35 -2.04 30.28 19.07
C GLN A 35 -1.27 31.59 18.93
N ASP A 36 -1.67 32.45 17.99
CA ASP A 36 -1.12 33.79 17.87
C ASP A 36 -1.73 34.77 18.89
N GLY A 37 -1.15 35.96 19.01
CA GLY A 37 -1.63 37.00 19.93
C GLY A 37 -3.03 37.56 19.62
N SER A 38 -3.62 37.20 18.47
CA SER A 38 -5.01 37.52 18.12
C SER A 38 -6.00 36.40 18.47
N GLY A 39 -5.51 35.28 19.00
CA GLY A 39 -6.31 34.11 19.35
C GLY A 39 -6.49 33.08 18.23
N ASN A 40 -5.94 33.33 17.03
CA ASN A 40 -6.05 32.37 15.92
C ASN A 40 -5.06 31.22 16.12
N CYS A 41 -5.54 29.98 15.95
CA CYS A 41 -4.68 28.79 15.97
C CYS A 41 -4.06 28.55 14.59
N THR A 42 -2.73 28.60 14.50
CA THR A 42 -2.00 28.16 13.31
C THR A 42 -1.35 26.81 13.57
N CYS A 43 -1.65 25.82 12.74
CA CYS A 43 -1.06 24.49 12.79
C CYS A 43 -0.13 24.25 11.59
N THR A 44 1.02 23.62 11.83
CA THR A 44 1.97 23.16 10.81
C THR A 44 2.25 21.66 10.96
N LEU A 45 2.64 20.98 9.88
CA LEU A 45 2.98 19.55 9.91
C LEU A 45 4.35 19.30 10.55
N VAL A 46 4.45 18.28 11.40
CA VAL A 46 5.73 17.76 11.89
C VAL A 46 6.66 17.45 10.70
N GLY A 47 7.90 17.94 10.76
CA GLY A 47 8.89 17.76 9.70
C GLY A 47 8.83 18.76 8.54
N SER A 48 7.98 19.79 8.61
CA SER A 48 7.92 20.85 7.59
C SER A 48 7.33 22.16 8.14
N ASN A 49 7.46 23.25 7.38
CA ASN A 49 6.75 24.51 7.67
C ASN A 49 5.37 24.59 6.98
N HIS A 50 4.85 23.48 6.47
CA HIS A 50 3.58 23.46 5.73
C HIS A 50 2.41 23.71 6.69
N ARG A 51 1.67 24.82 6.48
CA ARG A 51 0.46 25.14 7.25
C ARG A 51 -0.66 24.14 6.93
N VAL A 52 -1.48 23.79 7.92
CA VAL A 52 -2.57 22.82 7.78
C VAL A 52 -3.91 23.50 8.00
N ASP A 53 -4.85 23.23 7.09
CA ASP A 53 -6.26 23.56 7.29
C ASP A 53 -6.97 22.44 8.07
N CYS A 54 -7.23 22.69 9.35
CA CYS A 54 -7.93 21.76 10.23
C CYS A 54 -9.45 21.69 9.96
N SER A 55 -9.99 22.55 9.09
CA SER A 55 -11.39 22.49 8.64
C SER A 55 -11.64 21.35 7.64
N THR A 56 -10.59 20.78 7.04
CA THR A 56 -10.66 19.66 6.07
C THR A 56 -9.77 18.47 6.50
N LEU A 57 -9.67 17.44 5.66
CA LEU A 57 -8.69 16.35 5.82
C LEU A 57 -7.33 16.80 5.26
N THR A 58 -6.24 16.45 5.92
CA THR A 58 -4.89 16.66 5.35
C THR A 58 -4.64 15.64 4.24
N SER A 59 -3.99 16.04 3.15
CA SER A 59 -3.75 15.13 2.03
C SER A 59 -2.85 13.94 2.41
N LYS A 60 -3.08 12.80 1.77
CA LYS A 60 -2.35 11.54 2.01
C LYS A 60 -0.84 11.70 1.88
N CYS A 61 -0.35 12.44 0.88
CA CYS A 61 1.08 12.65 0.66
C CYS A 61 1.74 13.35 1.86
N LEU A 62 1.13 14.44 2.31
CA LEU A 62 1.64 15.23 3.43
C LEU A 62 1.61 14.44 4.75
N LEU A 63 0.55 13.65 4.98
CA LEU A 63 0.46 12.76 6.13
C LEU A 63 1.54 11.68 6.13
N MET A 64 1.74 10.99 5.00
CA MET A 64 2.82 10.00 4.85
C MET A 64 4.20 10.62 5.07
N LYS A 65 4.42 11.85 4.60
CA LYS A 65 5.67 12.59 4.81
C LYS A 65 5.91 12.95 6.29
N ALA A 66 4.87 13.39 7.00
CA ALA A 66 4.95 13.68 8.42
C ALA A 66 5.22 12.40 9.25
N GLU A 67 4.49 11.31 8.97
CA GLU A 67 4.68 10.00 9.62
C GLU A 67 6.10 9.44 9.46
N MET A 68 6.73 9.69 8.30
CA MET A 68 8.09 9.23 8.02
C MET A 68 9.20 10.11 8.61
N THR A 69 8.87 11.28 9.18
CA THR A 69 9.87 12.19 9.76
C THR A 69 10.52 11.61 11.04
N PRO A 70 9.76 11.15 12.06
CA PRO A 70 10.36 10.54 13.26
C PRO A 70 11.20 9.28 12.97
N LEU A 71 10.93 8.58 11.85
CA LEU A 71 11.75 7.44 11.42
C LEU A 71 13.14 7.86 10.90
N LYS A 72 13.29 9.06 10.35
CA LYS A 72 14.60 9.58 9.93
C LYS A 72 15.47 9.94 11.12
N GLU A 73 14.90 10.60 12.13
CA GLU A 73 15.61 10.95 13.37
C GLU A 73 16.08 9.72 14.14
N LYS A 74 15.23 8.69 14.26
CA LYS A 74 15.61 7.42 14.90
C LYS A 74 16.69 6.65 14.14
N ARG A 75 16.74 6.74 12.80
CA ARG A 75 17.83 6.15 12.00
C ARG A 75 19.21 6.78 12.29
N LEU A 76 19.25 8.01 12.82
CA LEU A 76 20.49 8.67 13.25
C LEU A 76 21.07 8.05 14.54
N TRP A 77 20.26 7.31 15.32
CA TRP A 77 20.60 6.82 16.67
C TRP A 77 20.53 5.28 16.84
N GLY A 78 20.47 4.51 15.74
CA GLY A 78 20.80 3.09 15.78
C GLY A 78 19.83 2.13 15.06
N GLN A 79 20.44 1.11 14.46
CA GLN A 79 19.89 -0.02 13.71
C GLN A 79 18.92 0.31 12.55
N PRO A 80 19.31 -0.02 11.30
CA PRO A 80 18.38 0.05 10.17
C PRO A 80 17.36 -1.07 10.30
N ARG A 81 16.13 -0.73 10.73
CA ARG A 81 14.98 -1.48 10.23
C ARG A 81 15.00 -1.33 8.72
N VAL A 82 15.38 -2.39 8.03
CA VAL A 82 15.20 -2.52 6.59
C VAL A 82 13.71 -2.38 6.35
N LEU A 83 13.30 -1.17 5.97
CA LEU A 83 11.96 -0.91 5.49
C LEU A 83 11.91 -1.56 4.11
N LEU A 84 11.69 -2.88 4.12
CA LEU A 84 11.28 -3.62 2.93
C LEU A 84 10.11 -2.83 2.36
N ASP A 85 10.29 -2.38 1.13
CA ASP A 85 9.38 -1.50 0.44
C ASP A 85 8.17 -2.31 -0.03
N ILE A 86 7.34 -2.70 0.93
CA ILE A 86 6.07 -3.41 0.75
C ILE A 86 5.03 -2.37 0.29
N ASP A 87 5.29 -1.80 -0.89
CA ASP A 87 4.41 -1.07 -1.83
C ASP A 87 3.35 -0.09 -1.27
N GLY A 88 3.46 0.38 -0.02
CA GLY A 88 2.40 1.18 0.64
C GLY A 88 2.85 2.29 1.58
N ILE A 89 4.04 2.19 2.21
CA ILE A 89 4.57 3.24 3.10
C ILE A 89 6.02 3.55 2.73
N TYR A 90 6.24 4.77 2.26
CA TYR A 90 7.54 5.35 1.92
C TYR A 90 7.52 6.83 2.32
N ASN A 91 8.65 7.53 2.25
CA ASN A 91 8.71 8.99 2.44
C ASN A 91 8.47 9.68 1.09
N PRO A 92 7.30 10.28 0.83
CA PRO A 92 7.00 10.82 -0.48
C PRO A 92 7.55 12.24 -0.68
N ASP A 93 7.74 12.57 -1.95
CA ASP A 93 7.83 13.94 -2.43
C ASP A 93 6.43 14.44 -2.83
N CYS A 94 6.02 15.53 -2.18
CA CYS A 94 4.75 16.20 -2.39
C CYS A 94 5.00 17.57 -3.04
N GLU A 95 3.98 18.06 -3.74
CA GLU A 95 3.81 19.48 -4.05
C GLU A 95 3.30 20.25 -2.83
N ASP A 96 3.37 21.59 -2.88
CA ASP A 96 2.81 22.49 -1.86
C ASP A 96 1.26 22.49 -1.83
N SER A 97 0.64 21.91 -2.86
CA SER A 97 -0.79 21.55 -2.90
C SER A 97 -1.13 20.34 -2.02
N GLY A 98 -0.11 19.63 -1.54
CA GLY A 98 -0.23 18.34 -0.87
C GLY A 98 -0.45 17.15 -1.80
N VAL A 99 -0.40 17.35 -3.12
CA VAL A 99 -0.49 16.28 -4.13
C VAL A 99 0.85 15.54 -4.25
N PHE A 100 0.83 14.25 -4.58
CA PHE A 100 2.05 13.49 -4.87
C PHE A 100 2.71 13.98 -6.16
N LYS A 101 4.03 14.16 -6.15
CA LYS A 101 4.76 14.29 -7.43
C LYS A 101 4.67 12.97 -8.20
N ALA A 102 4.45 13.04 -9.51
CA ALA A 102 4.26 11.87 -10.36
C ALA A 102 5.44 10.87 -10.28
N ARG A 103 6.67 11.39 -10.17
CA ARG A 103 7.87 10.61 -9.88
C ARG A 103 8.20 10.66 -8.39
N GLN A 104 8.44 9.49 -7.81
CA GLN A 104 8.93 9.29 -6.45
C GLN A 104 10.30 8.63 -6.52
N CYS A 105 11.21 8.98 -5.62
CA CYS A 105 12.55 8.39 -5.56
C CYS A 105 12.97 8.10 -4.11
N ASN A 106 13.70 7.01 -3.91
CA ASN A 106 14.36 6.71 -2.64
C ASN A 106 15.76 7.35 -2.59
N GLN A 107 16.38 7.35 -1.41
CA GLN A 107 17.74 7.87 -1.16
C GLN A 107 18.84 7.13 -1.95
N THR A 108 18.53 5.96 -2.53
CA THR A 108 19.45 5.10 -3.29
C THR A 108 19.28 5.23 -4.81
N ASP A 109 18.90 6.42 -5.28
CA ASP A 109 18.69 6.77 -6.71
C ASP A 109 17.66 5.93 -7.48
N THR A 110 16.92 5.07 -6.77
CA THR A 110 15.84 4.24 -7.31
C THR A 110 14.55 5.04 -7.35
N CYS A 111 13.93 5.16 -8.53
CA CYS A 111 12.71 5.93 -8.75
C CYS A 111 11.56 5.07 -9.32
N TRP A 112 10.32 5.52 -9.13
CA TRP A 112 9.11 4.91 -9.69
C TRP A 112 8.04 5.98 -9.93
N CYS A 113 7.09 5.71 -10.83
CA CYS A 113 5.92 6.58 -11.02
C CYS A 113 4.77 6.15 -10.10
N VAL A 114 3.97 7.12 -9.65
CA VAL A 114 2.78 6.91 -8.81
C VAL A 114 1.53 7.53 -9.42
N ASN A 115 0.37 7.10 -8.95
CA ASN A 115 -0.92 7.75 -9.19
C ASN A 115 -1.24 8.84 -8.14
N THR A 116 -2.38 9.53 -8.29
CA THR A 116 -2.85 10.52 -7.30
C THR A 116 -3.04 9.95 -5.88
N ALA A 117 -3.19 8.64 -5.73
CA ALA A 117 -3.27 7.98 -4.43
C ALA A 117 -1.89 7.57 -3.85
N GLY A 118 -0.78 7.93 -4.50
CA GLY A 118 0.59 7.59 -4.09
C GLY A 118 0.97 6.13 -4.29
N VAL A 119 0.18 5.37 -5.05
CA VAL A 119 0.44 3.95 -5.31
C VAL A 119 1.30 3.81 -6.56
N ARG A 120 2.31 2.93 -6.49
CA ARG A 120 3.26 2.67 -7.57
C ARG A 120 2.56 2.10 -8.80
N ARG A 121 2.80 2.71 -9.97
CA ARG A 121 2.28 2.32 -11.29
C ARG A 121 3.31 1.71 -12.23
N THR A 122 4.60 1.79 -11.92
CA THR A 122 5.69 1.30 -12.78
C THR A 122 6.62 0.34 -12.05
N GLU A 123 7.43 -0.38 -12.82
CA GLU A 123 8.69 -0.91 -12.28
C GLU A 123 9.58 0.20 -11.70
N LYS A 124 10.51 -0.21 -10.84
CA LYS A 124 11.53 0.69 -10.29
C LYS A 124 12.63 0.88 -11.32
N GLY A 125 12.93 2.12 -11.66
CA GLY A 125 14.02 2.55 -12.53
C GLY A 125 15.03 3.41 -11.77
N ASP A 126 15.91 4.07 -12.53
CA ASP A 126 16.86 5.05 -12.01
C ASP A 126 16.31 6.49 -12.15
N LYS A 127 17.19 7.49 -11.95
CA LYS A 127 16.89 8.93 -12.10
C LYS A 127 16.46 9.36 -13.51
N SER A 128 16.68 8.55 -14.55
CA SER A 128 16.22 8.82 -15.92
C SER A 128 14.75 8.48 -16.14
N LEU A 129 14.12 7.74 -15.21
CA LEU A 129 12.70 7.42 -15.29
C LEU A 129 11.86 8.69 -15.40
N ASN A 130 11.07 8.77 -16.48
CA ASN A 130 10.19 9.88 -16.78
C ASN A 130 8.75 9.54 -16.38
N CYS A 131 8.17 10.37 -15.51
CA CYS A 131 6.76 10.29 -15.11
C CYS A 131 6.10 11.61 -15.55
N SER A 132 5.77 11.72 -16.83
CA SER A 132 5.33 12.97 -17.47
C SER A 132 3.98 13.48 -16.97
N GLU A 133 3.14 12.60 -16.41
CA GLU A 133 1.83 12.92 -15.87
C GLU A 133 1.57 12.21 -14.54
N LEU A 134 0.79 12.85 -13.67
CA LEU A 134 0.23 12.22 -12.47
C LEU A 134 -1.13 11.60 -12.83
N VAL A 135 -1.16 10.28 -13.01
CA VAL A 135 -2.39 9.58 -13.40
C VAL A 135 -3.40 9.59 -12.25
N ARG A 136 -4.65 9.95 -12.57
CA ARG A 136 -5.76 10.00 -11.61
C ARG A 136 -6.25 8.60 -11.24
N THR A 137 -6.38 8.36 -9.94
CA THR A 137 -7.13 7.24 -9.37
C THR A 137 -8.61 7.61 -9.31
N SER A 138 -9.39 7.13 -10.28
CA SER A 138 -10.82 7.46 -10.39
C SER A 138 -11.67 6.59 -9.47
N TRP A 139 -11.33 5.32 -9.29
CA TRP A 139 -12.08 4.38 -8.43
C TRP A 139 -11.23 3.81 -7.30
N ILE A 140 -11.84 3.67 -6.12
CA ILE A 140 -11.26 2.95 -4.99
C ILE A 140 -12.29 1.95 -4.46
N TYR A 141 -11.90 0.68 -4.40
CA TYR A 141 -12.71 -0.40 -3.81
C TYR A 141 -12.13 -0.77 -2.46
N VAL A 142 -12.90 -0.58 -1.40
CA VAL A 142 -12.54 -0.99 -0.03
C VAL A 142 -13.29 -2.26 0.31
N GLU A 143 -12.57 -3.38 0.46
CA GLU A 143 -13.11 -4.64 0.95
C GLU A 143 -12.73 -4.83 2.43
N MET A 144 -13.72 -5.09 3.26
CA MET A 144 -13.55 -5.36 4.68
C MET A 144 -14.20 -6.68 5.07
N LYS A 145 -13.63 -7.33 6.10
CA LYS A 145 -14.21 -8.50 6.75
C LYS A 145 -14.46 -8.15 8.21
N HIS A 146 -15.69 -8.29 8.68
CA HIS A 146 -16.00 -8.17 10.10
C HIS A 146 -15.76 -9.50 10.84
N LYS A 147 -15.59 -9.44 12.17
CA LYS A 147 -15.48 -10.64 13.03
C LYS A 147 -16.73 -11.52 12.87
N LYS A 148 -16.61 -12.83 13.09
CA LYS A 148 -17.76 -13.76 13.04
C LYS A 148 -18.85 -13.31 14.03
N ARG A 149 -20.11 -13.34 13.58
CA ARG A 149 -21.32 -13.04 14.38
C ARG A 149 -22.34 -14.16 14.19
N SER A 150 -23.24 -14.34 15.15
CA SER A 150 -24.31 -15.35 15.08
C SER A 150 -25.45 -14.98 14.12
N ARG A 151 -25.64 -13.68 13.88
CA ARG A 151 -26.61 -13.14 12.92
C ARG A 151 -25.89 -12.16 11.98
N ALA A 152 -26.26 -12.20 10.70
CA ALA A 152 -25.85 -11.19 9.74
C ALA A 152 -26.58 -9.87 10.03
N PHE A 153 -25.93 -8.74 9.76
CA PHE A 153 -26.55 -7.43 9.84
C PHE A 153 -27.60 -7.22 8.73
N ASN A 154 -28.50 -6.26 8.91
CA ASN A 154 -29.36 -5.80 7.82
C ASN A 154 -28.51 -5.02 6.78
N VAL A 155 -28.69 -5.36 5.50
CA VAL A 155 -27.92 -4.77 4.38
C VAL A 155 -28.10 -3.24 4.30
N THR A 156 -29.35 -2.77 4.39
CA THR A 156 -29.71 -1.35 4.34
C THR A 156 -29.14 -0.58 5.52
N ASN A 157 -29.11 -1.19 6.71
CA ASN A 157 -28.60 -0.54 7.91
C ASN A 157 -27.07 -0.44 7.89
N ILE A 158 -26.35 -1.44 7.35
CA ILE A 158 -24.91 -1.32 7.04
C ILE A 158 -24.67 -0.18 6.04
N GLU A 159 -25.42 -0.12 4.95
CA GLU A 159 -25.24 0.92 3.92
C GLU A 159 -25.45 2.31 4.51
N ASN A 160 -26.53 2.52 5.27
CA ASN A 160 -26.82 3.79 5.93
C ASN A 160 -25.75 4.18 6.95
N ALA A 161 -25.33 3.25 7.81
CA ALA A 161 -24.30 3.50 8.82
C ALA A 161 -22.95 3.90 8.18
N LEU A 162 -22.52 3.19 7.13
CA LEU A 162 -21.25 3.48 6.46
C LEU A 162 -21.31 4.77 5.61
N ARG A 163 -22.42 5.04 4.91
CA ARG A 163 -22.63 6.33 4.22
C ARG A 163 -22.62 7.49 5.22
N HIS A 164 -23.26 7.33 6.37
CA HIS A 164 -23.26 8.34 7.44
C HIS A 164 -21.85 8.56 8.02
N LEU A 165 -21.11 7.49 8.31
CA LEU A 165 -19.72 7.53 8.77
C LEU A 165 -18.85 8.32 7.79
N PHE A 166 -18.87 7.97 6.51
CA PHE A 166 -18.03 8.62 5.50
C PHE A 166 -18.38 10.10 5.30
N LYS A 167 -19.67 10.46 5.35
CA LYS A 167 -20.12 11.85 5.30
C LYS A 167 -19.68 12.65 6.54
N ARG A 168 -19.78 12.08 7.75
CA ARG A 168 -19.59 12.83 9.01
C ARG A 168 -18.15 12.84 9.50
N ARG A 169 -17.44 11.71 9.46
CA ARG A 169 -16.06 11.59 9.95
C ARG A 169 -15.05 11.96 8.87
N TYR A 170 -15.21 11.41 7.66
CA TYR A 170 -14.27 11.64 6.55
C TYR A 170 -14.68 12.78 5.61
N LYS A 171 -15.78 13.49 5.89
CA LYS A 171 -16.26 14.65 5.12
C LYS A 171 -16.52 14.35 3.63
N LEU A 172 -16.63 13.07 3.24
CA LEU A 172 -16.82 12.68 1.85
C LEU A 172 -18.25 13.00 1.40
N HIS A 173 -18.39 13.72 0.28
CA HIS A 173 -19.70 13.99 -0.28
C HIS A 173 -20.38 12.68 -0.73
N PRO A 174 -21.64 12.39 -0.34
CA PRO A 174 -22.29 11.10 -0.62
C PRO A 174 -22.34 10.70 -2.10
N LYS A 175 -22.30 11.67 -3.03
CA LYS A 175 -22.22 11.46 -4.49
C LYS A 175 -21.05 10.55 -4.91
N PHE A 176 -19.94 10.58 -4.17
CA PHE A 176 -18.74 9.80 -4.46
C PHE A 176 -18.78 8.36 -3.91
N ILE A 177 -19.80 8.00 -3.12
CA ILE A 177 -19.99 6.63 -2.61
C ILE A 177 -21.00 5.94 -3.53
N THR A 178 -20.51 5.22 -4.54
CA THR A 178 -21.36 4.65 -5.60
C THR A 178 -22.12 3.41 -5.12
N ALA A 179 -21.52 2.59 -4.25
CA ALA A 179 -22.20 1.45 -3.64
C ALA A 179 -21.60 1.07 -2.28
N VAL A 180 -22.45 0.55 -1.39
CA VAL A 180 -22.04 -0.24 -0.22
C VAL A 180 -22.72 -1.61 -0.33
N LYS A 181 -21.95 -2.67 -0.55
CA LYS A 181 -22.46 -4.03 -0.70
C LYS A 181 -22.09 -4.88 0.51
N TYR A 182 -23.05 -5.62 1.05
CA TYR A 182 -22.84 -6.55 2.14
C TYR A 182 -23.13 -7.99 1.70
N ASN A 183 -22.17 -8.89 1.92
CA ASN A 183 -22.34 -10.33 1.78
C ASN A 183 -21.55 -10.98 2.93
N CYS A 184 -22.25 -11.31 4.03
CA CYS A 184 -21.66 -11.67 5.31
C CYS A 184 -20.53 -12.72 5.19
N PRO A 185 -19.34 -12.50 5.78
CA PRO A 185 -18.92 -11.39 6.65
C PRO A 185 -18.24 -10.21 5.92
N LEU A 186 -18.34 -10.15 4.58
CA LEU A 186 -17.66 -9.17 3.73
C LEU A 186 -18.52 -7.93 3.46
N ILE A 187 -17.89 -6.76 3.57
CA ILE A 187 -18.43 -5.46 3.20
C ILE A 187 -17.55 -4.89 2.09
N ARG A 188 -18.15 -4.37 1.02
CA ARG A 188 -17.46 -3.73 -0.10
C ARG A 188 -18.01 -2.31 -0.30
N ILE A 189 -17.15 -1.31 -0.13
CA ILE A 189 -17.46 0.09 -0.40
C ILE A 189 -16.81 0.47 -1.73
N HIS A 190 -17.60 1.03 -2.64
CA HIS A 190 -17.14 1.50 -3.93
C HIS A 190 -17.13 3.04 -3.90
N LEU A 191 -15.94 3.63 -4.10
CA LEU A 191 -15.75 5.07 -4.22
C LEU A 191 -15.41 5.41 -5.69
N ASN A 192 -16.00 6.48 -6.22
CA ASN A 192 -15.67 7.04 -7.53
C ASN A 192 -15.57 8.56 -7.42
N GLN A 193 -14.54 9.16 -8.02
CA GLN A 193 -14.36 10.61 -8.11
C GLN A 193 -13.45 10.93 -9.31
N GLN A 194 -14.08 11.28 -10.44
CA GLN A 194 -13.35 11.71 -11.63
C GLN A 194 -12.69 13.07 -11.40
N GLY A 195 -11.60 13.37 -12.12
CA GLY A 195 -10.88 14.65 -11.97
C GLY A 195 -11.75 15.89 -12.20
N SER A 196 -12.73 15.80 -13.10
CA SER A 196 -13.68 16.88 -13.44
C SER A 196 -14.83 17.07 -12.44
N GLU A 197 -15.10 16.10 -11.57
CA GLU A 197 -16.25 16.10 -10.64
C GLU A 197 -15.91 16.62 -9.24
N LYS A 198 -14.61 16.79 -8.96
CA LYS A 198 -14.06 17.21 -7.66
C LYS A 198 -14.07 18.74 -7.55
N SER A 199 -14.91 19.28 -6.67
CA SER A 199 -14.84 20.68 -6.28
C SER A 199 -13.58 20.97 -5.45
N ARG A 200 -13.13 22.24 -5.40
CA ARG A 200 -12.03 22.69 -4.52
C ARG A 200 -12.30 22.38 -3.04
N CYS A 201 -13.56 22.31 -2.63
CA CYS A 201 -13.97 21.98 -1.27
C CYS A 201 -14.24 20.48 -1.03
N ASP A 202 -14.20 19.65 -2.08
CA ASP A 202 -14.37 18.19 -1.97
C ASP A 202 -13.04 17.54 -1.54
N VAL A 203 -13.08 16.73 -0.48
CA VAL A 203 -11.95 15.85 -0.09
C VAL A 203 -11.66 14.82 -1.18
N ASP A 204 -10.41 14.34 -1.27
CA ASP A 204 -10.08 13.27 -2.22
C ASP A 204 -10.51 11.90 -1.69
N ILE A 205 -11.02 11.03 -2.56
CA ILE A 205 -11.30 9.63 -2.20
C ILE A 205 -10.04 8.89 -1.73
N ALA A 206 -8.84 9.26 -2.21
CA ALA A 206 -7.58 8.69 -1.76
C ALA A 206 -7.21 9.11 -0.32
N ASP A 207 -7.51 10.36 0.06
CA ASP A 207 -7.32 10.84 1.43
C ASP A 207 -8.27 10.12 2.38
N VAL A 208 -9.55 10.05 2.00
CA VAL A 208 -10.60 9.35 2.76
C VAL A 208 -10.26 7.86 2.95
N ALA A 209 -9.81 7.19 1.89
CA ALA A 209 -9.39 5.79 1.96
C ALA A 209 -8.21 5.59 2.93
N TYR A 210 -7.23 6.51 2.95
CA TYR A 210 -6.09 6.46 3.86
C TYR A 210 -6.46 6.71 5.32
N TYR A 211 -7.29 7.74 5.58
CA TYR A 211 -7.84 8.00 6.92
C TYR A 211 -8.63 6.80 7.45
N PHE A 212 -9.47 6.19 6.60
CA PHE A 212 -10.24 5.01 6.95
C PHE A 212 -9.35 3.79 7.21
N GLU A 213 -8.33 3.57 6.38
CA GLU A 213 -7.35 2.49 6.59
C GLU A 213 -6.62 2.63 7.93
N LYS A 214 -6.20 3.85 8.26
CA LYS A 214 -5.53 4.18 9.52
C LYS A 214 -6.43 3.99 10.74
N ASP A 215 -7.68 4.44 10.67
CA ASP A 215 -8.68 4.21 11.73
C ASP A 215 -8.92 2.70 11.97
N ILE A 216 -9.06 1.91 10.91
CA ILE A 216 -9.31 0.45 11.01
C ILE A 216 -8.07 -0.32 11.52
N LYS A 217 -6.86 0.22 11.34
CA LYS A 217 -5.60 -0.33 11.85
C LYS A 217 -5.21 0.18 13.25
N ASP A 218 -6.13 0.85 13.96
CA ASP A 218 -5.90 1.47 15.28
C ASP A 218 -4.75 2.51 15.30
N ASP A 219 -4.46 3.13 14.15
CA ASP A 219 -3.47 4.19 13.97
C ASP A 219 -4.14 5.49 13.49
N SER A 220 -5.33 5.77 14.02
CA SER A 220 -6.17 6.91 13.63
C SER A 220 -5.38 8.21 13.46
N VAL A 221 -5.61 8.91 12.35
CA VAL A 221 -4.95 10.20 12.04
C VAL A 221 -5.60 11.36 12.81
N PHE A 222 -6.85 11.23 13.27
CA PHE A 222 -7.53 12.29 14.01
C PHE A 222 -6.84 12.53 15.36
N HIS A 223 -6.71 13.79 15.79
CA HIS A 223 -6.15 14.09 17.10
C HIS A 223 -7.15 13.77 18.21
N SER A 224 -8.42 14.17 18.00
CA SER A 224 -9.58 13.91 18.85
C SER A 224 -10.44 12.78 18.27
N ASN A 225 -11.18 12.04 19.11
CA ASN A 225 -12.02 10.91 18.66
C ASN A 225 -11.22 9.85 17.87
N ARG A 226 -10.11 9.38 18.46
CA ARG A 226 -9.16 8.44 17.83
C ARG A 226 -9.78 7.08 17.55
N THR A 227 -10.50 6.52 18.51
CA THR A 227 -11.13 5.19 18.37
C THR A 227 -12.31 5.26 17.39
N LEU A 228 -12.23 4.48 16.31
CA LEU A 228 -13.35 4.34 15.38
C LEU A 228 -14.40 3.37 15.96
N ALA A 229 -15.45 3.92 16.56
CA ALA A 229 -16.64 3.17 16.94
C ALA A 229 -17.69 3.26 15.83
N VAL A 230 -18.01 2.14 15.18
CA VAL A 230 -19.12 2.02 14.22
C VAL A 230 -20.12 1.04 14.79
N SER A 231 -21.38 1.47 14.90
CA SER A 231 -22.50 0.61 15.28
C SER A 231 -23.52 0.50 14.15
N VAL A 232 -24.17 -0.65 14.08
CA VAL A 232 -25.27 -0.96 13.17
C VAL A 232 -26.35 -1.60 14.02
N ASP A 233 -27.53 -0.99 14.10
CA ASP A 233 -28.65 -1.46 14.93
C ASP A 233 -28.31 -1.64 16.42
N GLY A 234 -27.39 -0.81 16.93
CA GLY A 234 -26.86 -0.89 18.31
C GLY A 234 -25.71 -1.89 18.50
N ASP A 235 -25.50 -2.81 17.56
CA ASP A 235 -24.41 -3.76 17.56
C ASP A 235 -23.10 -3.16 17.02
N ALA A 236 -21.97 -3.46 17.67
CA ALA A 236 -20.65 -3.01 17.20
C ALA A 236 -20.20 -3.75 15.91
N LEU A 237 -19.73 -2.97 14.92
CA LEU A 237 -19.15 -3.46 13.68
C LEU A 237 -17.64 -3.66 13.82
N ASP A 238 -17.26 -4.76 14.46
CA ASP A 238 -15.86 -5.15 14.64
C ASP A 238 -15.21 -5.60 13.32
N ILE A 239 -14.27 -4.81 12.79
CA ILE A 239 -13.57 -5.12 11.55
C ILE A 239 -12.25 -5.85 11.84
N GLU A 240 -12.05 -7.01 11.21
CA GLU A 240 -10.89 -7.91 11.38
C GLU A 240 -9.82 -7.67 10.32
N LYS A 241 -10.25 -7.35 9.09
CA LYS A 241 -9.35 -7.19 7.94
C LYS A 241 -9.89 -6.16 6.96
N ILE A 242 -8.99 -5.35 6.41
CA ILE A 242 -9.25 -4.40 5.34
C ILE A 242 -8.30 -4.66 4.16
N ARG A 243 -8.78 -4.43 2.95
CA ARG A 243 -8.04 -4.40 1.69
C ARG A 243 -8.56 -3.23 0.86
N ILE A 244 -7.64 -2.49 0.24
CA ILE A 244 -7.98 -1.34 -0.60
C ILE A 244 -7.37 -1.57 -1.98
N TYR A 245 -8.22 -1.50 -3.00
CA TYR A 245 -7.84 -1.62 -4.40
C TYR A 245 -8.03 -0.26 -5.07
N TYR A 246 -6.97 0.22 -5.71
CA TYR A 246 -6.95 1.50 -6.41
C TYR A 246 -7.04 1.21 -7.91
N VAL A 247 -7.90 1.91 -8.62
CA VAL A 247 -8.05 1.78 -10.08
C VAL A 247 -7.92 3.16 -10.72
N ASP A 248 -6.98 3.24 -11.65
CA ASP A 248 -6.54 4.45 -12.31
C ASP A 248 -7.20 4.62 -13.68
N GLU A 249 -7.31 5.87 -14.14
CA GLU A 249 -7.84 6.21 -15.48
C GLU A 249 -6.97 5.67 -16.62
N LYS A 250 -5.70 5.35 -16.34
CA LYS A 250 -4.76 4.71 -17.28
C LYS A 250 -4.15 3.47 -16.64
N PRO A 251 -3.96 2.37 -17.39
CA PRO A 251 -3.38 1.14 -16.85
C PRO A 251 -1.96 1.38 -16.30
N PRO A 252 -1.49 0.56 -15.34
CA PRO A 252 -0.12 0.61 -14.87
C PRO A 252 0.85 0.00 -15.89
N GLU A 253 2.10 0.44 -15.85
CA GLU A 253 3.18 0.11 -16.77
C GLU A 253 4.17 -0.86 -16.10
N PHE A 254 3.71 -2.09 -15.85
CA PHE A 254 4.55 -3.18 -15.36
C PHE A 254 5.03 -4.07 -16.51
N CYS A 255 6.33 -4.33 -16.57
CA CYS A 255 6.91 -5.15 -17.62
C CYS A 255 6.88 -6.63 -17.21
N MET A 256 6.15 -7.47 -17.93
CA MET A 256 5.88 -8.90 -17.64
C MET A 256 7.13 -9.83 -17.60
N LYS A 257 8.36 -9.30 -17.55
CA LYS A 257 9.63 -10.04 -17.56
C LYS A 257 9.71 -11.12 -16.47
N GLN A 258 9.07 -10.90 -15.33
CA GLN A 258 9.12 -11.82 -14.19
C GLN A 258 8.38 -13.15 -14.42
N LEU A 259 7.41 -13.20 -15.34
CA LEU A 259 6.71 -14.45 -15.72
C LEU A 259 7.48 -15.24 -16.81
N ALA A 260 8.17 -14.55 -17.72
CA ALA A 260 8.86 -15.19 -18.85
C ALA A 260 10.01 -16.11 -18.40
N ALA A 261 10.77 -15.71 -17.37
CA ALA A 261 11.92 -16.47 -16.88
C ALA A 261 11.54 -17.85 -16.32
N GLY A 262 10.44 -17.93 -15.55
CA GLY A 262 9.98 -19.20 -14.95
C GLY A 262 9.42 -20.18 -15.99
N VAL A 263 8.63 -19.69 -16.94
CA VAL A 263 8.02 -20.53 -17.99
C VAL A 263 9.08 -21.09 -18.94
N SER A 264 10.07 -20.28 -19.33
CA SER A 264 11.15 -20.72 -20.24
C SER A 264 11.96 -21.88 -19.67
N ALA A 265 12.31 -21.83 -18.37
CA ALA A 265 13.06 -22.90 -17.71
C ALA A 265 12.29 -24.24 -17.70
N VAL A 266 11.00 -24.22 -17.34
CA VAL A 266 10.16 -25.43 -17.29
C VAL A 266 9.98 -26.05 -18.68
N VAL A 267 9.67 -25.25 -19.70
CA VAL A 267 9.50 -25.73 -21.08
C VAL A 267 10.79 -26.36 -21.61
N THR A 268 11.96 -25.79 -21.30
CA THR A 268 13.26 -26.32 -21.73
C THR A 268 13.55 -27.69 -21.10
N VAL A 269 13.27 -27.86 -19.80
CA VAL A 269 13.46 -29.15 -19.10
C VAL A 269 12.51 -30.23 -19.63
N VAL A 270 11.24 -29.92 -19.87
CA VAL A 270 10.24 -30.87 -20.39
C VAL A 270 10.59 -31.32 -21.82
N THR A 271 11.03 -30.38 -22.67
CA THR A 271 11.42 -30.70 -24.05
C THR A 271 12.71 -31.51 -24.14
N MET A 272 13.73 -31.20 -23.32
CA MET A 272 14.94 -32.03 -23.23
C MET A 272 14.64 -33.45 -22.78
N THR A 273 13.86 -33.61 -21.70
CA THR A 273 13.56 -34.94 -21.13
C THR A 273 12.71 -35.80 -22.07
N ALA A 274 11.69 -35.22 -22.72
CA ALA A 274 10.91 -35.90 -23.75
C ALA A 274 11.76 -36.30 -24.97
N GLY A 275 12.60 -35.38 -25.47
CA GLY A 275 13.51 -35.65 -26.59
C GLY A 275 14.50 -36.78 -26.31
N PHE A 276 15.09 -36.80 -25.11
CA PHE A 276 16.01 -37.86 -24.69
C PHE A 276 15.30 -39.21 -24.58
N GLY A 277 14.09 -39.25 -24.02
CA GLY A 277 13.27 -40.47 -23.92
C GLY A 277 12.92 -41.05 -25.31
N ILE A 278 12.53 -40.21 -26.26
CA ILE A 278 12.26 -40.62 -27.64
C ILE A 278 13.53 -41.14 -28.32
N ALA A 279 14.66 -40.44 -28.19
CA ALA A 279 15.93 -40.87 -28.77
C ALA A 279 16.37 -42.26 -28.24
N VAL A 280 16.29 -42.48 -26.93
CA VAL A 280 16.59 -43.79 -26.31
C VAL A 280 15.65 -44.88 -26.83
N LEU A 281 14.35 -44.62 -26.94
CA LEU A 281 13.39 -45.59 -27.49
C LEU A 281 13.68 -45.96 -28.95
N VAL A 282 14.06 -44.98 -29.79
CA VAL A 282 14.44 -45.20 -31.19
C VAL A 282 15.73 -46.02 -31.28
N ILE A 283 16.77 -45.68 -30.49
CA ILE A 283 18.03 -46.42 -30.45
C ILE A 283 17.81 -47.87 -29.97
N LEU A 284 16.99 -48.07 -28.92
CA LEU A 284 16.66 -49.40 -28.43
C LEU A 284 15.89 -50.23 -29.47
N ARG A 285 14.93 -49.65 -30.20
CA ARG A 285 14.25 -50.33 -31.32
C ARG A 285 15.21 -50.67 -32.46
N TRP A 286 16.14 -49.78 -32.80
CA TRP A 286 17.13 -49.99 -33.86
C TRP A 286 18.16 -51.07 -33.50
N LEU A 287 18.63 -51.10 -32.25
CA LEU A 287 19.49 -52.18 -31.73
C LEU A 287 18.74 -53.53 -31.68
N ARG A 288 17.46 -53.53 -31.29
CA ARG A 288 16.65 -54.76 -31.24
C ARG A 288 16.39 -55.33 -32.64
N THR A 289 16.03 -54.50 -33.61
CA THR A 289 15.86 -54.91 -35.03
C THR A 289 17.18 -55.38 -35.65
N ARG A 290 18.33 -54.74 -35.34
CA ARG A 290 19.65 -55.26 -35.73
C ARG A 290 19.97 -56.63 -35.12
N LYS A 291 19.57 -56.89 -33.86
CA LYS A 291 19.71 -58.23 -33.26
C LYS A 291 18.83 -59.28 -33.94
N TYR A 292 17.55 -58.99 -34.20
CA TYR A 292 16.66 -59.91 -34.93
C TYR A 292 17.21 -60.27 -36.32
N LYS A 293 17.60 -59.26 -37.12
CA LYS A 293 18.17 -59.49 -38.45
C LYS A 293 19.48 -60.32 -38.42
N LYS A 294 20.26 -60.22 -37.34
CA LYS A 294 21.48 -61.04 -37.14
C LYS A 294 21.15 -62.49 -36.73
N ILE A 295 20.02 -62.74 -36.08
CA ILE A 295 19.55 -64.10 -35.74
C ILE A 295 18.98 -64.78 -36.99
N GLU A 296 18.11 -64.13 -37.75
CA GLU A 296 17.56 -64.67 -39.01
C GLU A 296 18.68 -65.02 -40.02
N MET A 297 19.70 -64.17 -40.14
CA MET A 297 20.87 -64.45 -40.99
C MET A 297 21.72 -65.63 -40.48
N LYS A 298 21.70 -65.93 -39.16
CA LYS A 298 22.39 -67.10 -38.62
C LYS A 298 21.59 -68.38 -38.91
N GLU A 299 20.28 -68.37 -38.65
CA GLU A 299 19.39 -69.53 -38.92
C GLU A 299 19.34 -69.88 -40.42
N MET A 300 19.26 -68.88 -41.32
CA MET A 300 19.37 -69.13 -42.77
C MET A 300 20.77 -69.58 -43.24
N GLY A 301 21.81 -69.35 -42.45
CA GLY A 301 23.14 -69.92 -42.69
C GLY A 301 23.21 -71.40 -42.28
N GLU A 302 22.61 -71.76 -41.15
CA GLU A 302 22.57 -73.12 -40.61
C GLU A 302 21.71 -74.07 -41.49
N ILE A 303 20.61 -73.56 -42.06
CA ILE A 303 19.76 -74.32 -43.02
C ILE A 303 20.44 -74.49 -44.40
N ARG A 304 21.51 -73.72 -44.70
CA ARG A 304 22.28 -73.80 -45.96
C ARG A 304 23.57 -74.60 -45.86
N ALA A 305 23.71 -75.48 -44.87
CA ALA A 305 24.68 -76.56 -44.87
C ALA A 305 24.03 -77.84 -45.44
N PRO A 306 24.07 -78.09 -46.77
CA PRO A 306 23.54 -79.32 -47.33
C PRO A 306 24.39 -80.52 -46.88
N SER A 307 23.71 -81.55 -46.41
CA SER A 307 24.24 -82.90 -46.34
C SER A 307 24.61 -83.38 -47.74
N LEU A 308 25.91 -83.58 -47.97
CA LEU A 308 26.45 -84.33 -49.10
C LEU A 308 27.21 -85.54 -48.55
N ARG A 309 27.13 -86.64 -49.30
CA ARG A 309 27.66 -87.97 -48.98
C ARG A 309 29.18 -88.00 -48.90
#